data_AF-A0A1L3ETF3-F1
#
_entry.id   AF-A0A1L3ETF3-F1
#
_cell.length_a   1.000
_cell.length_b   1.000
_cell.length_c   1.000
_cell.angle_alpha   90.00
_cell.angle_beta   90.00
_cell.angle_gamma   90.00
#
_symmetry.space_group_name_H-M   'P 1'
#
loop_
_entity.id
_entity.type
_entity.pdbx_description
1 polymer ?
#
loop_
_entity_poly.entity_id
_entity_poly.type
_entity_poly.pdbx_seq_one_letter_code
_entity_poly.pdbx_strand_id
1 'polypeptide(L)'
;MLTPFTEVIVWSVEVKSNGDLNLNGEFPIVSNGAYIGNKMYPGFVSNLAALKSAGVKRITFSIGSSNVGDFQDIKALVNSTGAGGGTGTQSTLYRNFQALKQAIPSIDAIDLDDENSYDAASTVAFSVMLGKLGYHVMPDAYTNASYWKSVVTQINSQRAGTVDGVHLQAYAGGAGNSPCSGWDFGGVPVYPGLGDSSIGGDTVPSAQSKIAGWTAQCNITGAFLWLYDDVAGKTYQGKTLSAAYAGALDAGLSP
;
A
#
# COMPACT_ATOMS: atom_id res chain seq x y z
N MET A 1 1.00 -10.80 -21.92
CA MET A 1 -0.13 -9.86 -21.87
C MET A 1 0.26 -8.75 -20.92
N LEU A 2 0.13 -7.50 -21.35
CA LEU A 2 0.29 -6.32 -20.49
C LEU A 2 -0.70 -6.48 -19.32
N THR A 3 -0.24 -6.31 -18.09
CA THR A 3 -1.10 -6.39 -16.92
C THR A 3 -2.09 -5.22 -16.96
N PRO A 4 -3.41 -5.46 -16.94
CA PRO A 4 -4.41 -4.38 -16.96
C PRO A 4 -4.34 -3.45 -15.73
N PHE A 5 -3.72 -3.90 -14.64
CA PHE A 5 -3.49 -3.08 -13.46
C PHE A 5 -2.41 -2.02 -13.69
N THR A 6 -2.74 -0.76 -13.36
CA THR A 6 -1.79 0.35 -13.41
C THR A 6 -0.94 0.49 -12.15
N GLU A 7 -1.32 -0.18 -11.06
CA GLU A 7 -0.60 -0.21 -9.81
C GLU A 7 -0.42 -1.65 -9.32
N VAL A 8 0.75 -1.95 -8.76
CA VAL A 8 1.04 -3.22 -8.07
C VAL A 8 1.47 -2.90 -6.65
N ILE A 9 0.72 -3.45 -5.69
CA ILE A 9 1.03 -3.38 -4.26
C ILE A 9 1.78 -4.67 -3.88
N VAL A 10 3.03 -4.53 -3.47
CA VAL A 10 3.86 -5.63 -2.97
C VAL A 10 3.67 -5.68 -1.46
N TRP A 11 2.99 -6.72 -0.99
CA TRP A 11 2.59 -6.90 0.40
C TRP A 11 3.01 -8.29 0.90
N SER A 12 3.39 -8.46 2.17
CA SER A 12 3.58 -7.46 3.23
C SER A 12 5.06 -7.20 3.51
N VAL A 13 5.46 -5.93 3.57
CA VAL A 13 6.78 -5.50 4.01
C VAL A 13 6.76 -5.24 5.51
N GLU A 14 7.42 -6.12 6.25
CA GLU A 14 7.57 -6.00 7.69
C GLU A 14 8.69 -5.03 8.06
N VAL A 15 8.48 -4.24 9.11
CA VAL A 15 9.49 -3.42 9.77
C VAL A 15 9.79 -4.06 11.11
N LYS A 16 10.95 -4.71 11.22
CA LYS A 16 11.37 -5.36 12.47
C LYS A 16 11.72 -4.32 13.54
N SER A 17 11.74 -4.75 14.80
CA SER A 17 12.14 -3.93 15.96
C SER A 17 13.54 -3.31 15.87
N ASN A 18 14.46 -3.90 15.11
CA ASN A 18 15.77 -3.32 14.81
C ASN A 18 15.78 -2.40 13.57
N GLY A 19 14.62 -2.22 12.92
CA GLY A 19 14.38 -1.43 11.72
C GLY A 19 14.59 -2.17 10.40
N ASP A 20 15.10 -3.41 10.41
CA ASP A 20 15.32 -4.18 9.19
C ASP A 20 14.00 -4.46 8.46
N LEU A 21 14.08 -4.56 7.13
CA LEU A 21 12.92 -4.74 6.26
C LEU A 21 12.88 -6.18 5.73
N ASN A 22 11.72 -6.82 5.81
CA ASN A 22 11.51 -8.20 5.36
C ASN A 22 10.20 -8.28 4.56
N LEU A 23 10.14 -9.07 3.49
CA LEU A 23 8.90 -9.35 2.77
C LEU A 23 8.34 -10.70 3.23
N ASN A 24 7.08 -10.69 3.70
CA ASN A 24 6.34 -11.86 4.19
C ASN A 24 7.07 -12.64 5.30
N GLY A 25 7.90 -11.98 6.10
CA GLY A 25 8.70 -12.60 7.16
C GLY A 25 9.82 -13.54 6.68
N GLU A 26 9.84 -13.89 5.41
CA GLU A 26 10.72 -14.89 4.82
C GLU A 26 11.89 -14.31 4.02
N PHE A 27 11.71 -13.11 3.48
CA PHE A 27 12.64 -12.50 2.54
C PHE A 27 13.24 -11.19 3.06
N PRO A 28 14.43 -11.22 3.68
CA PRO A 28 15.15 -10.01 4.09
C PRO A 28 15.47 -9.10 2.89
N ILE A 29 14.98 -7.87 2.91
CA ILE A 29 15.14 -6.89 1.81
C ILE A 29 16.27 -5.92 2.14
N VAL A 30 16.26 -5.36 3.35
CA VAL A 30 17.24 -4.36 3.83
C VAL A 30 17.66 -4.70 5.24
N SER A 31 18.97 -4.62 5.50
CA SER A 31 19.51 -4.68 6.85
C SER A 31 20.64 -3.69 7.05
N ASN A 32 20.69 -3.03 8.20
CA ASN A 32 21.75 -2.09 8.59
C ASN A 32 22.06 -0.97 7.56
N GLY A 33 21.05 -0.49 6.82
CA GLY A 33 21.19 0.54 5.81
C GLY A 33 21.75 0.03 4.48
N ALA A 34 21.69 -1.28 4.23
CA ALA A 34 22.10 -1.88 2.97
C ALA A 34 20.98 -2.76 2.40
N TYR A 35 20.74 -2.64 1.10
CA TYR A 35 19.90 -3.59 0.38
C TYR A 35 20.61 -4.94 0.30
N ILE A 36 19.92 -5.99 0.76
CA ILE A 36 20.42 -7.37 0.79
C ILE A 36 19.51 -8.35 0.05
N GLY A 37 18.38 -7.87 -0.50
CA GLY A 37 17.37 -8.74 -1.11
C GLY A 37 17.87 -9.53 -2.32
N ASN A 38 18.87 -9.02 -3.04
CA ASN A 38 19.48 -9.75 -4.15
C ASN A 38 20.22 -11.03 -3.74
N LYS A 39 20.55 -11.21 -2.45
CA LYS A 39 21.18 -12.45 -1.97
C LYS A 39 20.22 -13.63 -1.99
N MET A 40 18.93 -13.38 -1.73
CA MET A 40 17.90 -14.41 -1.69
C MET A 40 17.13 -14.48 -3.02
N TYR A 41 16.78 -13.32 -3.58
CA TYR A 41 16.12 -13.23 -4.88
C TYR A 41 16.87 -12.25 -5.80
N PRO A 42 17.92 -12.71 -6.51
CA PRO A 42 18.74 -11.86 -7.37
C PRO A 42 17.95 -11.06 -8.41
N GLY A 43 16.83 -11.61 -8.89
CA GLY A 43 15.96 -10.98 -9.88
C GLY A 43 14.93 -10.00 -9.31
N PHE A 44 14.85 -9.80 -7.99
CA PHE A 44 13.76 -9.02 -7.38
C PHE A 44 13.67 -7.60 -7.94
N VAL A 45 14.79 -6.87 -7.98
CA VAL A 45 14.85 -5.51 -8.52
C VAL A 45 14.49 -5.48 -10.01
N SER A 46 15.05 -6.38 -10.82
CA SER A 46 14.78 -6.41 -12.26
C SER A 46 13.34 -6.81 -12.57
N ASN A 47 12.70 -7.65 -11.75
CA ASN A 47 11.31 -8.04 -11.92
C ASN A 47 10.38 -6.85 -11.69
N LEU A 48 10.63 -6.03 -10.65
CA LEU A 48 9.87 -4.81 -10.41
C LEU A 48 10.06 -3.79 -11.54
N ALA A 49 11.29 -3.63 -12.04
CA ALA A 49 11.55 -2.79 -13.21
C ALA A 49 10.86 -3.31 -14.50
N ALA A 50 10.76 -4.62 -14.66
CA ALA A 50 10.04 -5.24 -15.78
C ALA A 50 8.54 -4.97 -15.72
N LEU A 51 7.92 -4.91 -14.53
CA LEU A 51 6.52 -4.51 -14.37
C LEU A 51 6.28 -3.08 -14.90
N LYS A 52 7.17 -2.14 -14.56
CA LYS A 52 7.11 -0.77 -15.11
C LYS A 52 7.19 -0.76 -16.63
N SER A 53 8.12 -1.54 -17.19
CA SER A 53 8.27 -1.69 -18.64
C SER A 53 7.06 -2.33 -19.31
N ALA A 54 6.30 -3.15 -18.56
CA ALA A 54 5.06 -3.78 -18.98
C ALA A 54 3.80 -2.90 -18.77
N GLY A 55 3.97 -1.62 -18.41
CA GLY A 55 2.88 -0.65 -18.33
C GLY A 55 2.33 -0.37 -16.93
N VAL A 56 2.86 -1.03 -15.88
CA VAL A 56 2.56 -0.65 -14.50
C VAL A 56 3.09 0.77 -14.25
N LYS A 57 2.21 1.67 -13.82
CA LYS A 57 2.53 3.08 -13.57
C LYS A 57 3.04 3.30 -12.16
N ARG A 58 2.52 2.57 -11.17
CA ARG A 58 2.93 2.67 -9.77
C ARG A 58 3.29 1.30 -9.18
N ILE A 59 4.39 1.23 -8.42
CA ILE A 59 4.70 0.11 -7.54
C ILE A 59 4.74 0.64 -6.12
N THR A 60 3.95 0.02 -5.27
CA THR A 60 3.75 0.42 -3.88
C THR A 60 4.16 -0.73 -2.98
N PHE A 61 4.93 -0.45 -1.94
CA PHE A 61 5.27 -1.45 -0.91
C PHE A 61 4.36 -1.23 0.28
N SER A 62 3.57 -2.21 0.66
CA SER A 62 2.66 -2.09 1.80
C SER A 62 3.31 -2.62 3.07
N ILE A 63 3.25 -1.83 4.14
CA ILE A 63 3.77 -2.18 5.46
C ILE A 63 2.60 -2.49 6.38
N GLY A 64 2.73 -3.57 7.14
CA GLY A 64 1.72 -3.98 8.11
C GLY A 64 0.74 -4.99 7.54
N SER A 65 -0.15 -5.40 8.43
CA SER A 65 -1.39 -6.14 8.22
C SER A 65 -2.05 -6.41 9.58
N SER A 66 -3.22 -7.03 9.56
CA SER A 66 -3.82 -7.60 10.78
C SER A 66 -2.82 -8.45 11.58
N ASN A 67 -2.73 -8.21 12.89
CA ASN A 67 -1.93 -8.98 13.87
C ASN A 67 -0.40 -8.96 13.66
N VAL A 68 0.15 -7.99 12.92
CA VAL A 68 1.61 -7.81 12.78
C VAL A 68 2.07 -6.57 13.55
N GLY A 69 3.23 -6.69 14.21
CA GLY A 69 3.78 -5.68 15.14
C GLY A 69 4.50 -4.49 14.49
N ASP A 70 4.43 -4.34 13.16
CA ASP A 70 5.28 -3.40 12.41
C ASP A 70 5.08 -1.95 12.85
N PHE A 71 3.84 -1.50 13.05
CA PHE A 71 3.57 -0.13 13.47
C PHE A 71 3.96 0.14 14.94
N GLN A 72 3.97 -0.89 15.78
CA GLN A 72 4.50 -0.82 17.13
C GLN A 72 6.03 -0.69 17.10
N ASP A 73 6.70 -1.44 16.22
CA ASP A 73 8.15 -1.36 16.01
C ASP A 73 8.55 -0.01 15.40
N ILE A 74 7.82 0.48 14.39
CA ILE A 74 7.98 1.83 13.83
C ILE A 74 7.81 2.88 14.93
N LYS A 75 6.74 2.80 15.73
CA LYS A 75 6.51 3.72 16.84
C LYS A 75 7.68 3.71 17.83
N ALA A 76 8.18 2.54 18.21
CA ALA A 76 9.31 2.41 19.13
C ALA A 76 10.58 3.05 18.54
N LEU A 77 10.88 2.80 17.27
CA LEU A 77 12.04 3.36 16.57
C LEU A 77 11.94 4.87 16.41
N VAL A 78 10.76 5.39 16.03
CA VAL A 78 10.50 6.83 15.92
C VAL A 78 10.68 7.54 17.26
N ASN A 79 10.19 6.94 18.36
CA ASN A 79 10.26 7.53 19.69
C ASN A 79 11.61 7.32 20.40
N SER A 80 12.48 6.48 19.84
CA SER A 80 13.79 6.19 20.43
C SER A 80 14.70 7.42 20.41
N THR A 81 15.33 7.69 21.55
CA THR A 81 16.34 8.76 21.72
C THR A 81 17.78 8.22 21.68
N GLY A 82 17.94 6.90 21.53
CA GLY A 82 19.24 6.24 21.41
C GLY A 82 19.87 6.39 20.02
N ALA A 83 21.07 5.83 19.86
CA ALA A 83 21.73 5.78 18.55
C ALA A 83 20.83 5.04 17.53
N GLY A 84 20.60 5.65 16.37
CA GLY A 84 19.70 5.13 15.34
C GLY A 84 18.21 5.42 15.58
N GLY A 85 17.83 6.07 16.68
CA GLY A 85 16.44 6.47 16.95
C GLY A 85 15.96 7.68 16.14
N GLY A 86 14.64 7.85 16.06
CA GLY A 86 13.98 8.97 15.39
C GLY A 86 13.85 8.80 13.87
N THR A 87 13.67 9.92 13.17
CA THR A 87 13.45 9.98 11.72
C THR A 87 14.45 10.88 10.99
N GLY A 88 15.52 11.29 11.68
CA GLY A 88 16.63 12.03 11.08
C GLY A 88 17.50 11.16 10.18
N THR A 89 18.43 11.76 9.44
CA THR A 89 19.27 11.05 8.45
C THR A 89 20.16 9.96 9.05
N GLN A 90 20.41 10.00 10.36
CA GLN A 90 21.19 9.00 11.08
C GLN A 90 20.32 7.88 11.68
N SER A 91 18.99 7.98 11.60
CA SER A 91 18.10 6.97 12.16
C SER A 91 18.09 5.69 11.32
N THR A 92 17.82 4.58 11.97
CA THR A 92 17.76 3.27 11.31
C THR A 92 16.66 3.22 10.27
N LEU A 93 15.47 3.76 10.59
CA LEU A 93 14.37 3.89 9.63
C LEU A 93 14.80 4.69 8.40
N TYR A 94 15.40 5.87 8.57
CA TYR A 94 15.81 6.69 7.43
C TYR A 94 16.81 5.96 6.55
N ARG A 95 17.86 5.38 7.15
CA ARG A 95 18.92 4.67 6.42
C ARG A 95 18.38 3.45 5.67
N ASN A 96 17.48 2.69 6.28
CA ASN A 96 16.93 1.49 5.67
C ASN A 96 16.01 1.83 4.49
N PHE A 97 15.10 2.80 4.65
CA PHE A 97 14.23 3.23 3.55
C PHE A 97 15.00 3.99 2.45
N GLN A 98 16.09 4.67 2.78
CA GLN A 98 17.00 5.25 1.79
C GLN A 98 17.68 4.15 0.96
N ALA A 99 18.24 3.13 1.62
CA ALA A 99 18.88 2.00 0.94
C ALA A 99 17.89 1.25 0.03
N LEU A 100 16.65 1.07 0.50
CA LEU A 100 15.56 0.51 -0.31
C LEU A 100 15.31 1.34 -1.57
N LYS A 101 15.16 2.67 -1.44
CA LYS A 101 14.85 3.56 -2.57
C LYS A 101 15.96 3.55 -3.60
N GLN A 102 17.21 3.56 -3.14
CA GLN A 102 18.39 3.56 -4.00
C GLN A 102 18.54 2.23 -4.76
N ALA A 103 18.27 1.11 -4.09
CA ALA A 103 18.39 -0.20 -4.70
C ALA A 103 17.20 -0.53 -5.63
N ILE A 104 16.01 -0.04 -5.32
CA ILE A 104 14.78 -0.31 -6.06
C ILE A 104 14.11 1.00 -6.47
N PRO A 105 14.67 1.72 -7.47
CA PRO A 105 14.15 3.01 -7.90
C PRO A 105 12.74 2.94 -8.50
N SER A 106 12.25 1.74 -8.84
CA SER A 106 10.91 1.52 -9.36
C SER A 106 9.80 1.60 -8.31
N ILE A 107 10.11 1.60 -7.00
CA ILE A 107 9.12 1.79 -5.94
C ILE A 107 8.78 3.27 -5.88
N ASP A 108 7.50 3.62 -5.99
CA ASP A 108 7.04 5.00 -5.95
C ASP A 108 6.47 5.37 -4.58
N ALA A 109 5.73 4.43 -3.96
CA ALA A 109 4.98 4.71 -2.74
C ALA A 109 5.18 3.63 -1.67
N ILE A 110 4.89 4.02 -0.44
CA ILE A 110 4.74 3.13 0.70
C ILE A 110 3.28 3.17 1.15
N ASP A 111 2.66 2.02 1.24
CA ASP A 111 1.31 1.85 1.75
C ASP A 111 1.33 1.53 3.26
N LEU A 112 0.39 2.10 4.00
CA LEU A 112 0.32 2.02 5.46
C LEU A 112 -0.89 1.21 5.91
N ASP A 113 -0.70 -0.10 6.03
CA ASP A 113 -1.69 -1.07 6.51
C ASP A 113 -1.64 -1.19 8.05
N ASP A 114 -1.83 -0.04 8.74
CA ASP A 114 -1.87 0.03 10.20
C ASP A 114 -3.23 -0.44 10.74
N GLU A 115 -3.33 -1.74 10.99
CA GLU A 115 -4.53 -2.34 11.56
C GLU A 115 -4.49 -2.49 13.10
N ASN A 116 -3.41 -2.06 13.76
CA ASN A 116 -3.14 -2.45 15.14
C ASN A 116 -2.78 -1.29 16.08
N SER A 117 -1.96 -0.33 15.63
CA SER A 117 -1.34 0.65 16.51
C SER A 117 -2.12 1.96 16.59
N TYR A 118 -2.54 2.51 15.44
CA TYR A 118 -3.27 3.78 15.32
C TYR A 118 -2.60 4.95 16.08
N ASP A 119 -1.27 5.03 16.04
CA ASP A 119 -0.50 6.08 16.73
C ASP A 119 -0.14 7.23 15.78
N ALA A 120 -0.94 8.30 15.81
CA ALA A 120 -0.86 9.33 14.77
C ALA A 120 0.49 10.05 14.75
N ALA A 121 1.10 10.28 15.93
CA ALA A 121 2.36 11.01 16.03
C ALA A 121 3.50 10.26 15.32
N SER A 122 3.65 8.96 15.60
CA SER A 122 4.70 8.16 14.96
C SER A 122 4.41 7.92 13.47
N THR A 123 3.16 7.64 13.09
CA THR A 123 2.76 7.47 11.69
C THR A 123 3.03 8.73 10.86
N VAL A 124 2.71 9.92 11.38
CA VAL A 124 3.00 11.20 10.71
C VAL A 124 4.50 11.41 10.59
N ALA A 125 5.27 11.23 11.66
CA ALA A 125 6.72 11.45 11.65
C ALA A 125 7.43 10.50 10.66
N PHE A 126 7.04 9.23 10.64
CA PHE A 126 7.54 8.23 9.70
C PHE A 126 7.16 8.58 8.25
N SER A 127 5.91 8.95 7.99
CA SER A 127 5.44 9.30 6.64
C SER A 127 6.13 10.56 6.08
N VAL A 128 6.36 11.58 6.92
CA VAL A 128 7.12 12.77 6.50
C VAL A 128 8.57 12.41 6.16
N MET A 129 9.17 11.45 6.87
CA MET A 129 10.49 10.91 6.55
C MET A 129 10.51 10.21 5.18
N LEU A 130 9.52 9.35 4.93
CA LEU A 130 9.34 8.68 3.63
C LEU A 130 9.19 9.71 2.49
N GLY A 131 8.37 10.73 2.70
CA GLY A 131 8.22 11.84 1.76
C GLY A 131 9.53 12.55 1.43
N LYS A 132 10.40 12.78 2.43
CA LYS A 132 11.74 13.38 2.24
C LYS A 132 12.68 12.50 1.41
N LEU A 133 12.49 11.18 1.45
CA LEU A 133 13.21 10.20 0.62
C LEU A 133 12.64 10.07 -0.80
N GLY A 134 11.53 10.76 -1.09
CA GLY A 134 10.89 10.74 -2.41
C GLY A 134 9.93 9.57 -2.61
N TYR A 135 9.41 8.99 -1.53
CA TYR A 135 8.23 8.14 -1.61
C TYR A 135 6.95 8.97 -1.54
N HIS A 136 5.93 8.54 -2.25
CA HIS A 136 4.55 8.84 -1.86
C HIS A 136 4.13 7.92 -0.70
N VAL A 137 3.06 8.28 -0.02
CA VAL A 137 2.48 7.52 1.09
C VAL A 137 1.01 7.30 0.84
N MET A 138 0.56 6.06 0.97
CA MET A 138 -0.82 5.63 0.74
C MET A 138 -1.36 5.00 2.03
N PRO A 139 -2.21 5.67 2.82
CA PRO A 139 -2.94 4.97 3.89
C PRO A 139 -3.78 3.82 3.31
N ASP A 140 -3.75 2.63 3.95
CA ASP A 140 -4.70 1.55 3.68
C ASP A 140 -5.74 1.47 4.80
N ALA A 141 -6.82 2.21 4.61
CA ALA A 141 -7.79 2.44 5.66
C ALA A 141 -8.94 1.44 5.56
N TYR A 142 -9.22 0.72 6.64
CA TYR A 142 -10.45 -0.08 6.77
C TYR A 142 -11.37 0.39 7.90
N THR A 143 -10.80 1.05 8.94
CA THR A 143 -11.54 1.58 10.08
C THR A 143 -10.96 2.92 10.56
N ASN A 144 -11.53 3.49 11.62
CA ASN A 144 -10.97 4.63 12.33
C ASN A 144 -10.76 5.86 11.41
N ALA A 145 -11.79 6.23 10.65
CA ALA A 145 -11.71 7.31 9.66
C ALA A 145 -11.17 8.64 10.24
N SER A 146 -11.48 8.96 11.50
CA SER A 146 -10.96 10.15 12.18
C SER A 146 -9.43 10.13 12.34
N TYR A 147 -8.86 8.97 12.66
CA TYR A 147 -7.40 8.79 12.72
C TYR A 147 -6.78 9.03 11.36
N TRP A 148 -7.24 8.33 10.32
CA TRP A 148 -6.64 8.43 8.99
C TRP A 148 -6.75 9.84 8.42
N LYS A 149 -7.90 10.51 8.57
CA LYS A 149 -8.06 11.90 8.13
C LYS A 149 -7.08 12.84 8.83
N SER A 150 -6.89 12.65 10.13
CA SER A 150 -5.92 13.41 10.93
C SER A 150 -4.49 13.17 10.45
N VAL A 151 -4.11 11.90 10.23
CA VAL A 151 -2.80 11.51 9.70
C VAL A 151 -2.53 12.15 8.34
N VAL A 152 -3.45 12.01 7.37
CA VAL A 152 -3.30 12.59 6.04
C VAL A 152 -3.15 14.11 6.11
N THR A 153 -3.99 14.79 6.89
CA THR A 153 -3.95 16.24 7.06
C THR A 153 -2.61 16.70 7.65
N GLN A 154 -2.12 16.01 8.68
CA GLN A 154 -0.88 16.37 9.35
C GLN A 154 0.36 16.09 8.49
N ILE A 155 0.36 15.00 7.72
CA ILE A 155 1.46 14.69 6.79
C ILE A 155 1.52 15.76 5.71
N ASN A 156 0.40 16.04 5.03
CA ASN A 156 0.38 16.97 3.92
C ASN A 156 0.52 18.44 4.36
N SER A 157 0.22 18.80 5.62
CA SER A 157 0.54 20.13 6.15
C SER A 157 2.04 20.33 6.39
N GLN A 158 2.76 19.27 6.79
CA GLN A 158 4.22 19.31 6.96
C GLN A 158 4.97 19.15 5.63
N ARG A 159 4.42 18.36 4.71
CA ARG A 159 5.01 18.12 3.39
C ARG A 159 3.91 17.79 2.37
N ALA A 160 3.41 18.84 1.72
CA ALA A 160 2.36 18.73 0.72
C ALA A 160 2.70 17.72 -0.39
N GLY A 161 1.71 16.92 -0.78
CA GLY A 161 1.83 15.90 -1.82
C GLY A 161 2.55 14.61 -1.39
N THR A 162 2.88 14.46 -0.11
CA THR A 162 3.42 13.19 0.40
C THR A 162 2.35 12.11 0.37
N VAL A 163 1.16 12.40 0.87
CA VAL A 163 -0.01 11.54 0.66
C VAL A 163 -0.73 12.01 -0.60
N ASP A 164 -0.72 11.17 -1.64
CA ASP A 164 -1.31 11.44 -2.95
C ASP A 164 -2.52 10.54 -3.27
N GLY A 165 -2.85 9.62 -2.38
CA GLY A 165 -4.06 8.81 -2.42
C GLY A 165 -4.29 8.05 -1.11
N VAL A 166 -5.46 7.41 -1.01
CA VAL A 166 -5.81 6.49 0.09
C VAL A 166 -6.36 5.21 -0.52
N HIS A 167 -5.79 4.06 -0.16
CA HIS A 167 -6.42 2.77 -0.37
C HIS A 167 -7.49 2.58 0.72
N LEU A 168 -8.74 2.31 0.29
CA LEU A 168 -9.86 2.10 1.21
C LEU A 168 -10.32 0.66 1.11
N GLN A 169 -10.06 -0.15 2.13
CA GLN A 169 -10.53 -1.53 2.15
C GLN A 169 -12.07 -1.56 2.30
N ALA A 170 -12.76 -2.12 1.30
CA ALA A 170 -14.21 -2.34 1.32
C ALA A 170 -14.57 -3.84 1.30
N TYR A 171 -13.69 -4.64 1.90
CA TYR A 171 -13.76 -6.10 2.06
C TYR A 171 -13.35 -6.49 3.49
N ALA A 172 -13.55 -7.76 3.86
CA ALA A 172 -13.21 -8.31 5.17
C ALA A 172 -13.64 -7.40 6.34
N GLY A 173 -12.71 -6.94 7.18
CA GLY A 173 -12.99 -6.04 8.30
C GLY A 173 -13.55 -4.69 7.89
N GLY A 174 -13.27 -4.23 6.67
CA GLY A 174 -13.81 -3.01 6.05
C GLY A 174 -15.10 -3.24 5.25
N ALA A 175 -15.71 -4.42 5.33
CA ALA A 175 -16.98 -4.68 4.63
C ALA A 175 -18.04 -3.65 5.01
N GLY A 176 -18.60 -2.97 4.00
CA GLY A 176 -19.57 -1.89 4.19
C GLY A 176 -18.98 -0.48 4.06
N ASN A 177 -17.65 -0.34 4.01
CA ASN A 177 -17.04 0.92 3.60
C ASN A 177 -17.47 1.32 2.19
N SER A 178 -17.60 2.62 1.99
CA SER A 178 -17.90 3.24 0.70
C SER A 178 -17.00 4.46 0.52
N PRO A 179 -16.32 4.62 -0.63
CA PRO A 179 -15.53 5.81 -0.92
C PRO A 179 -16.38 7.09 -0.96
N CYS A 180 -17.71 6.95 -1.13
CA CYS A 180 -18.63 8.07 -1.26
C CYS A 180 -19.10 8.66 0.08
N SER A 181 -18.73 8.07 1.22
CA SER A 181 -19.19 8.53 2.54
C SER A 181 -18.20 8.17 3.65
N GLY A 182 -17.94 9.10 4.56
CA GLY A 182 -17.14 8.84 5.76
C GLY A 182 -15.63 8.91 5.54
N TRP A 183 -15.16 8.89 4.29
CA TRP A 183 -13.74 8.81 3.91
C TRP A 183 -13.22 10.02 3.11
N ASP A 184 -13.65 11.23 3.46
CA ASP A 184 -13.15 12.47 2.83
C ASP A 184 -11.80 12.91 3.44
N PHE A 185 -10.78 13.03 2.60
CA PHE A 185 -9.40 13.39 2.94
C PHE A 185 -8.98 14.77 2.39
N GLY A 186 -9.92 15.67 2.14
CA GLY A 186 -9.62 17.06 1.78
C GLY A 186 -9.01 17.20 0.37
N GLY A 187 -9.49 16.40 -0.58
CA GLY A 187 -9.05 16.42 -1.98
C GLY A 187 -7.99 15.37 -2.34
N VAL A 188 -7.48 14.62 -1.36
CA VAL A 188 -6.72 13.39 -1.65
C VAL A 188 -7.68 12.32 -2.17
N PRO A 189 -7.42 11.71 -3.35
CA PRO A 189 -8.33 10.72 -3.94
C PRO A 189 -8.38 9.43 -3.11
N VAL A 190 -9.55 8.79 -3.11
CA VAL A 190 -9.80 7.50 -2.45
C VAL A 190 -9.98 6.42 -3.50
N TYR A 191 -9.22 5.34 -3.37
CA TYR A 191 -9.25 4.18 -4.24
C TYR A 191 -9.80 2.99 -3.45
N PRO A 192 -11.09 2.63 -3.61
CA PRO A 192 -11.66 1.51 -2.89
C PRO A 192 -11.12 0.16 -3.37
N GLY A 193 -10.86 -0.73 -2.43
CA GLY A 193 -10.44 -2.10 -2.65
C GLY A 193 -11.60 -3.06 -2.51
N LEU A 194 -11.60 -4.11 -3.32
CA LEU A 194 -12.53 -5.23 -3.24
C LEU A 194 -11.78 -6.53 -2.98
N GLY A 195 -12.38 -7.39 -2.16
CA GLY A 195 -11.92 -8.77 -1.96
C GLY A 195 -12.49 -9.67 -3.06
N ASP A 196 -11.80 -10.76 -3.41
CA ASP A 196 -12.39 -11.78 -4.27
C ASP A 196 -13.43 -12.64 -3.51
N SER A 197 -14.27 -13.37 -4.25
CA SER A 197 -15.33 -14.20 -3.66
C SER A 197 -14.82 -15.30 -2.73
N SER A 198 -13.57 -15.74 -2.87
CA SER A 198 -12.99 -16.82 -2.06
C SER A 198 -12.80 -16.45 -0.59
N ILE A 199 -12.70 -15.14 -0.31
CA ILE A 199 -12.59 -14.57 1.05
C ILE A 199 -13.89 -13.89 1.50
N GLY A 200 -15.02 -14.21 0.86
CA GLY A 200 -16.31 -13.58 1.16
C GLY A 200 -16.49 -12.19 0.54
N GLY A 201 -15.64 -11.84 -0.43
CA GLY A 201 -15.75 -10.61 -1.21
C GLY A 201 -16.66 -10.75 -2.43
N ASP A 202 -16.33 -10.04 -3.49
CA ASP A 202 -17.16 -9.85 -4.67
C ASP A 202 -16.82 -10.87 -5.78
N THR A 203 -17.83 -11.38 -6.47
CA THR A 203 -17.62 -12.07 -7.76
C THR A 203 -17.22 -11.05 -8.84
N VAL A 204 -16.67 -11.51 -9.98
CA VAL A 204 -16.29 -10.60 -11.10
C VAL A 204 -17.44 -9.66 -11.53
N PRO A 205 -18.69 -10.13 -11.77
CA PRO A 205 -19.79 -9.22 -12.11
C PRO A 205 -20.23 -8.28 -10.97
N SER A 206 -20.17 -8.77 -9.71
CA SER A 206 -20.48 -7.95 -8.54
C SER A 206 -19.49 -6.81 -8.38
N ALA A 207 -18.20 -7.11 -8.55
CA ALA A 207 -17.12 -6.12 -8.52
C ALA A 207 -17.35 -5.02 -9.55
N GLN A 208 -17.64 -5.36 -10.82
CA GLN A 208 -17.97 -4.37 -11.85
C GLN A 208 -19.13 -3.48 -11.44
N SER A 209 -20.22 -4.09 -10.93
CA SER A 209 -21.44 -3.36 -10.57
C SER A 209 -21.23 -2.41 -9.40
N LYS A 210 -20.43 -2.84 -8.41
CA LYS A 210 -20.09 -2.05 -7.22
C LYS A 210 -19.20 -0.86 -7.57
N ILE A 211 -18.16 -1.05 -8.40
CA ILE A 211 -17.33 0.04 -8.92
C ILE A 211 -18.16 1.02 -9.77
N ALA A 212 -19.04 0.54 -10.65
CA ALA A 212 -19.93 1.40 -11.42
C ALA A 212 -20.84 2.26 -10.53
N GLY A 213 -21.37 1.66 -9.45
CA GLY A 213 -22.16 2.39 -8.45
C GLY A 213 -21.38 3.52 -7.78
N TRP A 214 -20.16 3.25 -7.29
CA TRP A 214 -19.30 4.28 -6.70
C TRP A 214 -18.85 5.34 -7.70
N THR A 215 -18.57 4.94 -8.95
CA THR A 215 -18.22 5.87 -10.02
C THR A 215 -19.37 6.83 -10.31
N ALA A 216 -20.59 6.33 -10.44
CA ALA A 216 -21.77 7.17 -10.65
C ALA A 216 -22.09 8.07 -9.44
N GLN A 217 -21.86 7.60 -8.22
CA GLN A 217 -22.23 8.32 -7.00
C GLN A 217 -21.21 9.39 -6.59
N CYS A 218 -19.91 9.12 -6.71
CA CYS A 218 -18.87 10.01 -6.23
C CYS A 218 -17.63 10.11 -7.13
N ASN A 219 -17.71 9.64 -8.38
CA ASN A 219 -16.68 9.82 -9.41
C ASN A 219 -15.28 9.32 -8.97
N ILE A 220 -15.23 8.11 -8.40
CA ILE A 220 -13.94 7.45 -8.14
C ILE A 220 -13.15 7.28 -9.44
N THR A 221 -11.83 7.33 -9.35
CA THR A 221 -10.93 7.30 -10.52
C THR A 221 -10.03 6.06 -10.58
N GLY A 222 -10.18 5.17 -9.60
CA GLY A 222 -9.44 3.92 -9.52
C GLY A 222 -10.05 3.00 -8.46
N ALA A 223 -9.66 1.73 -8.49
CA ALA A 223 -10.03 0.71 -7.52
C ALA A 223 -8.93 -0.37 -7.51
N PHE A 224 -8.87 -1.18 -6.45
CA PHE A 224 -7.91 -2.28 -6.36
C PHE A 224 -8.57 -3.61 -5.97
N LEU A 225 -7.83 -4.71 -6.16
CA LEU A 225 -8.26 -6.06 -5.83
C LEU A 225 -7.34 -6.64 -4.75
N TRP A 226 -7.96 -7.17 -3.70
CA TRP A 226 -7.33 -7.97 -2.65
C TRP A 226 -7.76 -9.45 -2.77
N LEU A 227 -6.86 -10.43 -2.90
CA LEU A 227 -5.46 -10.29 -3.27
C LEU A 227 -5.07 -11.17 -4.46
N TYR A 228 -3.92 -10.86 -5.07
CA TYR A 228 -3.46 -11.54 -6.28
C TYR A 228 -3.32 -13.06 -6.08
N ASP A 229 -2.81 -13.51 -4.93
CA ASP A 229 -2.56 -14.93 -4.67
C ASP A 229 -3.87 -15.75 -4.64
N ASP A 230 -4.97 -15.14 -4.22
CA ASP A 230 -6.28 -15.79 -4.25
C ASP A 230 -6.82 -15.99 -5.66
N VAL A 231 -6.36 -15.20 -6.64
CA VAL A 231 -6.83 -15.28 -8.03
C VAL A 231 -5.80 -15.85 -9.00
N ALA A 232 -4.54 -15.96 -8.59
CA ALA A 232 -3.45 -16.48 -9.40
C ALA A 232 -3.72 -17.94 -9.82
N GLY A 233 -3.41 -18.26 -11.08
CA GLY A 233 -3.60 -19.61 -11.64
C GLY A 233 -5.06 -20.01 -11.91
N LYS A 234 -6.05 -19.22 -11.47
CA LYS A 234 -7.48 -19.48 -11.70
C LYS A 234 -7.98 -18.84 -12.99
N THR A 235 -9.11 -19.32 -13.51
CA THR A 235 -9.73 -18.80 -14.75
C THR A 235 -11.19 -18.44 -14.58
N TYR A 236 -11.64 -17.43 -15.33
CA TYR A 236 -13.04 -17.03 -15.45
C TYR A 236 -13.38 -16.78 -16.92
N GLN A 237 -14.36 -17.52 -17.45
CA GLN A 237 -14.85 -17.39 -18.83
C GLN A 237 -13.73 -17.32 -19.89
N GLY A 238 -12.74 -18.22 -19.79
CA GLY A 238 -11.63 -18.32 -20.75
C GLY A 238 -10.50 -17.29 -20.56
N LYS A 239 -10.55 -16.45 -19.52
CA LYS A 239 -9.47 -15.53 -19.12
C LYS A 239 -8.85 -15.96 -17.79
N THR A 240 -7.66 -15.47 -17.46
CA THR A 240 -7.15 -15.57 -16.08
C THR A 240 -8.07 -14.78 -15.16
N LEU A 241 -8.28 -15.25 -13.93
CA LEU A 241 -9.20 -14.61 -12.99
C LEU A 241 -8.74 -13.19 -12.62
N SER A 242 -7.43 -12.97 -12.48
CA SER A 242 -6.83 -11.64 -12.30
C SER A 242 -7.17 -10.67 -13.44
N ALA A 243 -7.11 -11.12 -14.70
CA ALA A 243 -7.49 -10.29 -15.85
C ALA A 243 -9.00 -10.07 -15.94
N ALA A 244 -9.81 -11.02 -15.49
CA ALA A 244 -11.25 -10.88 -15.41
C ALA A 244 -11.65 -9.81 -14.38
N TYR A 245 -11.07 -9.82 -13.19
CA TYR A 245 -11.29 -8.77 -12.19
C TYR A 245 -10.81 -7.42 -12.68
N ALA A 246 -9.60 -7.32 -13.22
CA ALA A 246 -9.10 -6.05 -13.75
C ALA A 246 -10.04 -5.45 -14.81
N GLY A 247 -10.50 -6.28 -15.77
CA GLY A 247 -11.46 -5.84 -16.78
C GLY A 247 -12.82 -5.44 -16.19
N ALA A 248 -13.26 -6.08 -15.11
CA ALA A 248 -14.48 -5.70 -14.39
C ALA A 248 -14.32 -4.35 -13.66
N LEU A 249 -13.18 -4.10 -13.02
CA LEU A 249 -12.89 -2.80 -12.39
C LEU A 249 -12.81 -1.70 -13.44
N ASP A 250 -12.08 -1.92 -14.54
CA ASP A 250 -11.97 -0.95 -15.65
C ASP A 250 -13.34 -0.61 -16.26
N ALA A 251 -14.16 -1.63 -16.52
CA ALA A 251 -15.53 -1.44 -17.03
C ALA A 251 -16.42 -0.68 -16.03
N GLY A 252 -16.21 -0.89 -14.72
CA GLY A 252 -16.93 -0.15 -13.69
C GLY A 252 -16.50 1.31 -13.58
N LEU A 253 -15.24 1.63 -13.87
CA LEU A 253 -14.71 3.01 -13.86
C LEU A 253 -15.09 3.80 -15.11
N SER A 254 -15.55 3.14 -16.18
CA SER A 254 -16.05 3.75 -17.41
C SER A 254 -17.41 3.15 -17.81
N PRO A 255 -18.45 3.32 -16.96
CA PRO A 255 -19.74 2.63 -17.09
C PRO A 255 -20.61 3.16 -18.25
#